data_AF-G5GEE4-F1
#
_entry.id   AF-G5GEE4-F1
#
_cell.length_a   1.000
_cell.length_b   1.000
_cell.length_c   1.000
_cell.angle_alpha   90.00
_cell.angle_beta   90.00
_cell.angle_gamma   90.00
#
_symmetry.space_group_name_H-M   'P 1'
#
loop_
_entity.id
_entity.type
_entity.pdbx_description
1 polymer ?
#
loop_
_entity_poly.entity_id
_entity_poly.type
_entity_poly.pdbx_seq_one_letter_code
_entity_poly.pdbx_strand_id
1 'polypeptide(L)'
;MLSLRTGFRPTSTLKLAALAAVFFTDDYASACYVYEPYLRHAGGFGACYYHGLRTALLGQWQLTKKWDIGVKYSLLHYFNKSAIGAGEQLISSASKNDFSLQLRWRF
;
A
#
# COMPACT_ATOMS: atom_id res chain seq x y z
N MET A 1 14.27 3.91 8.88
CA MET A 1 13.14 3.13 8.33
C MET A 1 13.64 1.76 7.91
N LEU A 2 12.88 0.71 8.21
CA LEU A 2 13.18 -0.65 7.77
C LEU A 2 12.01 -1.15 6.90
N SER A 3 12.29 -1.54 5.66
CA SER A 3 11.27 -2.02 4.72
C SER A 3 11.63 -3.38 4.15
N LEU A 4 10.70 -4.31 4.24
CA LEU A 4 10.76 -5.61 3.61
C LEU A 4 9.79 -5.62 2.42
N ARG A 5 10.28 -6.01 1.26
CA ARG A 5 9.46 -6.22 0.06
C ARG A 5 9.68 -7.64 -0.43
N THR A 6 8.57 -8.34 -0.65
CA THR A 6 8.57 -9.69 -1.19
C THR A 6 7.64 -9.75 -2.39
N GLY A 7 8.08 -10.46 -3.43
CA GLY A 7 7.32 -10.68 -4.64
C GLY A 7 7.25 -12.17 -4.91
N PHE A 8 6.06 -12.69 -5.14
CA PHE A 8 5.83 -14.10 -5.41
C PHE A 8 5.02 -14.27 -6.69
N ARG A 9 5.46 -15.17 -7.56
CA ARG A 9 4.80 -15.49 -8.83
C ARG A 9 4.62 -17.00 -8.92
N PRO A 10 3.56 -17.54 -8.29
CA PRO A 10 3.35 -19.00 -8.26
C PRO A 10 3.04 -19.57 -9.64
N THR A 11 2.35 -18.79 -10.49
CA THR A 11 1.93 -19.20 -11.84
C THR A 11 2.23 -18.09 -12.83
N SER A 12 2.29 -18.41 -14.12
CA SER A 12 2.45 -17.41 -15.20
C SER A 12 1.34 -16.33 -15.20
N THR A 13 0.19 -16.63 -14.61
CA THR A 13 -1.00 -15.78 -14.56
C THR A 13 -1.18 -15.01 -13.25
N LEU A 14 -0.52 -15.42 -12.16
CA LEU A 14 -0.71 -14.82 -10.83
C LEU A 14 0.59 -14.14 -10.35
N LYS A 15 0.47 -12.88 -9.96
CA LYS A 15 1.55 -12.09 -9.37
C LYS A 15 1.08 -11.53 -8.05
N LEU A 16 1.80 -11.86 -7.00
CA LEU A 16 1.58 -11.34 -5.66
C LEU A 16 2.81 -10.52 -5.28
N ALA A 17 2.59 -9.38 -4.64
CA ALA A 17 3.65 -8.61 -4.02
C ALA A 17 3.16 -8.13 -2.66
N ALA A 18 4.03 -8.23 -1.67
CA ALA A 18 3.78 -7.68 -0.34
C ALA A 18 4.94 -6.76 0.04
N LEU A 19 4.61 -5.73 0.78
CA LEU A 19 5.55 -4.81 1.38
C LEU A 19 5.11 -4.58 2.82
N ALA A 20 6.08 -4.61 3.73
CA ALA A 20 5.92 -4.20 5.10
C ALA A 20 7.08 -3.26 5.44
N ALA A 21 6.78 -2.07 5.93
CA ALA A 21 7.75 -1.07 6.30
C ALA A 21 7.42 -0.52 7.67
N VAL A 22 8.40 -0.54 8.57
CA VAL A 22 8.33 0.13 9.85
C VAL A 22 9.17 1.39 9.77
N PHE A 23 8.59 2.51 10.16
CA PHE A 23 9.25 3.80 10.16
C PHE A 23 9.15 4.42 11.56
N PHE A 24 10.29 4.94 12.00
CA PHE A 24 10.45 5.66 13.25
C PHE A 24 11.06 6.99 12.84
N THR A 25 10.29 8.05 13.00
CA THR A 25 10.61 9.38 12.52
C THR A 25 10.15 10.36 13.58
N ASP A 26 10.98 11.34 13.93
CA ASP A 26 10.68 12.26 15.02
C ASP A 26 9.63 13.32 14.64
N ASP A 27 9.63 13.78 13.39
CA ASP A 27 8.78 14.88 12.95
C ASP A 27 8.26 14.74 11.50
N TYR A 28 7.28 15.57 11.14
CA TYR A 28 6.73 15.65 9.78
C TYR A 28 7.79 16.11 8.76
N ALA A 29 8.73 16.96 9.18
CA ALA A 29 9.83 17.44 8.34
C ALA A 29 10.78 16.31 7.88
N SER A 30 10.84 15.21 8.63
CA SER A 30 11.72 14.06 8.36
C SER A 30 11.01 12.92 7.62
N ALA A 31 9.94 13.25 6.90
CA ALA A 31 9.16 12.37 6.06
C ALA A 31 10.01 11.34 5.30
N CYS A 32 9.66 10.06 5.41
CA CYS A 32 10.21 9.04 4.55
C CYS A 32 9.18 8.60 3.51
N TYR A 33 9.61 8.38 2.27
CA TYR A 33 8.73 7.92 1.20
C TYR A 33 9.02 6.45 0.90
N VAL A 34 7.99 5.61 1.00
CA VAL A 34 8.08 4.19 0.68
C VAL A 34 7.48 3.95 -0.69
N TYR A 35 8.23 3.24 -1.52
CA TYR A 35 7.74 2.78 -2.81
C TYR A 35 6.91 1.51 -2.63
N GLU A 36 5.59 1.69 -2.57
CA GLU A 36 4.65 0.58 -2.44
C GLU A 36 4.46 -0.17 -3.78
N PRO A 37 4.07 -1.46 -3.73
CA PRO A 37 3.57 -2.13 -4.92
C PRO A 37 2.22 -1.51 -5.34
N TYR A 38 2.14 -1.01 -6.56
CA TYR A 38 0.92 -0.39 -7.11
C TYR A 38 0.26 -1.23 -8.21
N LEU A 39 -1.06 -1.03 -8.35
CA LEU A 39 -1.79 -1.49 -9.52
C LEU A 39 -1.30 -0.79 -10.77
N ARG A 40 -1.54 -1.41 -11.92
CA ARG A 40 -1.15 -0.82 -13.20
C ARG A 40 -1.86 0.53 -13.36
N HIS A 41 -1.10 1.59 -13.66
CA HIS A 41 -1.58 2.98 -13.75
C HIS A 41 -2.00 3.65 -12.43
N ALA A 42 -1.79 3.01 -11.29
CA ALA A 42 -2.11 3.58 -9.97
C ALA A 42 -0.84 3.95 -9.18
N GLY A 43 0.28 4.20 -9.85
CA GLY A 43 1.56 4.50 -9.21
C GLY A 43 1.47 5.72 -8.30
N GLY A 44 2.10 5.65 -7.14
CA GLY A 44 2.18 6.75 -6.18
C GLY A 44 3.35 6.59 -5.23
N PHE A 45 3.43 7.45 -4.23
CA PHE A 45 4.40 7.32 -3.14
C PHE A 45 3.66 7.29 -1.81
N GLY A 46 3.96 6.30 -1.00
CA GLY A 46 3.44 6.21 0.36
C GLY A 46 4.28 7.08 1.27
N ALA A 47 3.75 8.22 1.69
CA ALA A 47 4.43 9.07 2.65
C ALA A 47 4.28 8.50 4.07
N CYS A 48 5.40 8.41 4.78
CA CYS A 48 5.53 7.86 6.12
C CYS A 48 6.14 8.93 7.03
N TYR A 49 5.43 9.29 8.10
CA TYR A 49 5.83 10.34 9.04
C TYR A 49 5.63 9.82 10.46
N TYR A 50 6.31 10.34 11.47
CA TYR A 50 6.17 9.83 12.85
C TYR A 50 6.58 8.36 13.01
N HIS A 51 5.91 7.64 13.91
CA HIS A 51 6.18 6.27 14.32
C HIS A 51 5.03 5.35 13.92
N GLY A 52 5.27 4.43 13.00
CA GLY A 52 4.22 3.58 12.47
C GLY A 52 4.69 2.42 11.61
N LEU A 53 3.71 1.64 11.20
CA LEU A 53 3.84 0.50 10.31
C LEU A 53 3.01 0.80 9.05
N ARG A 54 3.63 0.62 7.89
CA ARG A 54 2.96 0.65 6.59
C ARG A 54 3.08 -0.71 5.94
N THR A 55 1.97 -1.32 5.60
CA THR A 55 1.92 -2.58 4.86
C THR A 55 1.12 -2.38 3.59
N ALA A 56 1.52 -3.09 2.53
CA ALA A 56 0.83 -3.08 1.26
C ALA A 56 0.88 -4.47 0.64
N LEU A 57 -0.27 -4.94 0.19
CA LEU A 57 -0.47 -6.19 -0.52
C LEU A 57 -1.03 -5.88 -1.89
N LEU A 58 -0.42 -6.45 -2.92
CA LEU A 58 -0.83 -6.32 -4.31
C LEU A 58 -1.02 -7.72 -4.87
N GLY A 59 -2.22 -8.03 -5.34
CA GLY A 59 -2.52 -9.23 -6.11
C GLY A 59 -2.92 -8.86 -7.53
N GLN A 60 -2.30 -9.48 -8.52
CA GLN A 60 -2.67 -9.36 -9.93
C GLN A 60 -2.87 -10.75 -10.51
N TRP A 61 -4.06 -10.99 -11.04
CA TRP A 61 -4.45 -12.26 -11.63
C TRP A 61 -4.96 -12.05 -13.06
N GLN A 62 -4.30 -12.71 -14.01
CA GLN A 62 -4.77 -12.88 -15.38
C GLN A 62 -5.59 -14.17 -15.52
N LEU A 63 -6.90 -14.08 -15.37
CA LEU A 63 -7.80 -15.24 -15.55
C LEU A 63 -7.77 -15.77 -16.98
N THR A 64 -7.77 -14.85 -17.96
CA THR A 64 -7.71 -15.15 -19.39
C THR A 64 -6.84 -14.11 -20.09
N LYS A 65 -6.38 -14.35 -21.32
CA LYS A 65 -5.69 -13.31 -22.13
C LYS A 65 -6.51 -12.00 -22.25
N LYS A 66 -7.84 -12.11 -22.14
CA LYS A 66 -8.80 -11.00 -22.18
C LYS A 66 -9.11 -10.37 -20.82
N TRP A 67 -8.95 -11.09 -19.71
CA TRP A 67 -9.40 -10.65 -18.38
C TRP A 67 -8.23 -10.58 -17.39
N ASP A 68 -8.01 -9.40 -16.82
CA ASP A 68 -6.96 -9.11 -15.85
C ASP A 68 -7.60 -8.40 -14.66
N ILE A 69 -7.39 -8.94 -13.46
CA ILE A 69 -7.90 -8.41 -12.19
C ILE A 69 -6.71 -8.05 -11.32
N GLY A 70 -6.71 -6.84 -10.81
CA GLY A 70 -5.75 -6.37 -9.83
C GLY A 70 -6.45 -5.91 -8.57
N VAL A 71 -5.93 -6.28 -7.41
CA VAL A 71 -6.37 -5.82 -6.11
C VAL A 71 -5.16 -5.31 -5.34
N LYS A 72 -5.30 -4.17 -4.68
CA LYS A 72 -4.31 -3.62 -3.76
C LYS A 72 -4.98 -3.33 -2.43
N TYR A 73 -4.33 -3.74 -1.35
CA TYR A 73 -4.71 -3.40 0.00
C TYR A 73 -3.51 -2.76 0.69
N SER A 74 -3.65 -1.55 1.19
CA SER A 74 -2.62 -0.82 1.92
C SER A 74 -3.14 -0.49 3.31
N LEU A 75 -2.34 -0.73 4.34
CA LEU A 75 -2.65 -0.42 5.73
C LEU A 75 -1.52 0.43 6.29
N LEU A 76 -1.88 1.54 6.92
CA LEU A 76 -0.98 2.44 7.62
C LEU A 76 -1.45 2.56 9.06
N HIS A 77 -0.66 2.05 9.98
CA HIS A 77 -0.94 2.09 11.41
C HIS A 77 0.09 2.97 12.12
N TYR A 78 -0.36 3.91 12.94
CA TYR A 78 0.51 4.74 13.77
C TYR A 78 0.42 4.29 15.22
N PHE A 79 1.58 4.09 15.85
CA PHE A 79 1.64 3.65 17.25
C PHE A 79 1.45 4.80 18.24
N ASN A 80 1.84 6.02 17.84
CA ASN A 80 1.91 7.18 18.73
C ASN A 80 0.79 8.22 18.48
N LYS A 81 -0.16 7.94 17.59
CA LYS A 81 -1.28 8.83 17.32
C LYS A 81 -2.59 8.08 17.21
N SER A 82 -3.61 8.60 17.89
CA SER A 82 -4.99 8.12 17.84
C SER A 82 -5.81 8.71 16.68
N ALA A 83 -5.30 9.73 16.00
CA ALA A 83 -5.93 10.35 14.83
C ALA A 83 -4.90 10.64 13.71
N ILE A 84 -5.32 10.44 12.45
CA ILE A 84 -4.50 10.61 11.24
C ILE A 84 -5.11 11.71 10.39
N GLY A 85 -4.29 12.67 9.94
CA GLY A 85 -4.74 13.80 9.10
C GLY A 85 -5.04 15.06 9.91
N ALA A 86 -5.54 16.09 9.23
CA ALA A 86 -5.95 17.36 9.84
C ALA A 86 -7.19 17.90 9.09
N GLY A 87 -8.05 18.64 9.79
CA GLY A 87 -9.27 19.22 9.20
C GLY A 87 -10.32 18.17 8.80
N GLU A 88 -10.92 18.35 7.62
CA GLU A 88 -12.01 17.52 7.09
C GLU A 88 -11.59 16.07 6.76
N GLN A 89 -10.28 15.80 6.65
CA GLN A 89 -9.73 14.46 6.38
C GLN A 89 -9.24 13.77 7.65
N LEU A 90 -9.72 14.20 8.82
CA LEU A 90 -9.38 13.58 10.09
C LEU A 90 -9.96 12.16 10.16
N ILE A 91 -9.07 11.17 10.16
CA ILE A 91 -9.42 9.80 10.47
C ILE A 91 -9.24 9.67 11.98
N SER A 92 -10.35 9.57 12.71
CA SER A 92 -10.37 9.36 14.18
C SER A 92 -9.95 7.94 14.60
N SER A 93 -8.97 7.37 13.89
CA SER A 93 -8.40 6.07 14.16
C SER A 93 -6.90 6.12 13.90
N ALA A 94 -6.15 5.40 14.71
CA ALA A 94 -4.71 5.18 14.55
C ALA A 94 -4.34 4.37 13.30
N SER A 95 -5.34 3.82 12.59
CA SER A 95 -5.16 3.01 11.38
C SER A 95 -5.89 3.59 10.18
N LYS A 96 -5.20 3.71 9.06
CA LYS A 96 -5.77 4.01 7.74
C LYS A 96 -5.66 2.79 6.84
N ASN A 97 -6.79 2.31 6.33
CA ASN A 97 -6.86 1.23 5.35
C ASN A 97 -7.28 1.82 4.00
N ASP A 98 -6.53 1.51 2.96
CA ASP A 98 -6.81 1.89 1.58
C ASP A 98 -6.94 0.62 0.74
N PHE A 99 -8.11 0.41 0.16
CA PHE A 99 -8.39 -0.71 -0.74
C PHE A 99 -8.61 -0.20 -2.16
N SER A 100 -8.04 -0.89 -3.15
CA SER A 100 -8.19 -0.55 -4.56
C SER A 100 -8.41 -1.82 -5.37
N LEU A 101 -9.39 -1.79 -6.26
CA LEU A 101 -9.71 -2.87 -7.18
C LEU A 101 -9.66 -2.36 -8.62
N GLN A 102 -9.04 -3.13 -9.51
CA GLN A 102 -8.92 -2.85 -10.93
C GLN A 102 -9.39 -4.08 -11.70
N LEU A 103 -10.41 -3.90 -12.53
CA LEU A 103 -10.88 -4.89 -13.48
C LEU A 103 -10.54 -4.41 -14.89
N ARG A 104 -9.88 -5.24 -15.67
CA ARG A 104 -9.48 -4.90 -17.03
C ARG A 104 -9.90 -5.99 -18.01
N TRP A 105 -10.69 -5.57 -18.98
CA TRP A 105 -11.08 -6.37 -20.13
C TRP A 105 -10.38 -5.86 -21.39
N ARG A 106 -9.67 -6.75 -22.09
CA ARG A 106 -9.05 -6.54 -23.39
C ARG A 106 -9.89 -7.24 -24.45
N PHE A 107 -10.38 -6.50 -25.43
CA PHE A 107 -11.21 -7.00 -26.53
C PHE A 107 -10.37 -7.70 -27.59
#